data_AF-A0A7C1H6Z5-F1
#
_entry.id   AF-A0A7C1H6Z5-F1
#
_cell.length_a   1.000
_cell.length_b   1.000
_cell.length_c   1.000
_cell.angle_alpha   90.00
_cell.angle_beta   90.00
_cell.angle_gamma   90.00
#
_symmetry.space_group_name_H-M   'P 1'
#
loop_
_entity.id
_entity.type
_entity.pdbx_description
1 polymer ?
#
loop_
_entity_poly.entity_id
_entity_poly.type
_entity_poly.pdbx_seq_one_letter_code
_entity_poly.pdbx_strand_id
1 'polypeptide(L)'
;MKRNLVIVLSIVFMVATVYFYLRPGAPRFAVGSDKFLHFVGFFFGGLLFLLCSKIEVKGLIRISFFLFLVIGPTVLEYLQILSPYRHFDAVDIAFNYLGWMIPVLIFSFIWRSKLFS
;
A
#
# COMPACT_ATOMS: atom_id res chain seq x y z
N MET A 1 22.18 0.22 -9.45
CA MET A 1 21.04 -0.20 -10.28
C MET A 1 19.83 -0.64 -9.43
N LYS A 2 19.95 -1.65 -8.56
CA LYS A 2 18.84 -2.17 -7.72
C LYS A 2 18.15 -1.10 -6.85
N ARG A 3 18.91 -0.20 -6.23
CA ARG A 3 18.37 0.89 -5.39
C ARG A 3 17.49 1.88 -6.17
N ASN A 4 17.98 2.38 -7.30
CA ASN A 4 17.25 3.33 -8.12
C ASN A 4 15.95 2.71 -8.66
N LEU A 5 16.00 1.42 -9.05
CA LEU A 5 14.81 0.69 -9.46
C LEU A 5 13.74 0.64 -8.35
N VAL A 6 14.13 0.29 -7.12
CA VAL A 6 13.20 0.23 -5.98
C VAL A 6 12.61 1.61 -5.63
N ILE A 7 13.42 2.67 -5.75
CA ILE A 7 12.95 4.05 -5.59
C ILE A 7 11.88 4.37 -6.64
N VAL A 8 12.16 4.08 -7.92
CA VAL A 8 11.21 4.31 -9.02
C VAL A 8 9.94 3.49 -8.79
N LEU A 9 10.05 2.22 -8.43
CA LEU A 9 8.90 1.37 -8.12
C LEU A 9 8.06 1.93 -6.97
N SER A 10 8.70 2.49 -5.93
CA SER A 10 7.98 3.08 -4.79
C SER A 10 7.20 4.33 -5.20
N ILE A 11 7.80 5.17 -6.05
CA ILE A 11 7.12 6.36 -6.60
C ILE A 11 5.96 5.94 -7.50
N VAL A 12 6.21 5.03 -8.44
CA VAL A 12 5.18 4.50 -9.34
C VAL A 12 4.04 3.86 -8.56
N PHE A 13 4.35 3.10 -7.50
CA PHE A 13 3.34 2.54 -6.60
C PHE A 13 2.47 3.63 -5.99
N MET A 14 3.05 4.64 -5.33
CA MET A 14 2.28 5.72 -4.71
C MET A 14 1.38 6.44 -5.71
N VAL A 15 1.92 6.78 -6.88
CA VAL A 15 1.17 7.47 -7.95
C VAL A 15 0.05 6.59 -8.48
N ALA A 16 0.32 5.31 -8.76
CA ALA A 16 -0.66 4.37 -9.25
C ALA A 16 -1.79 4.14 -8.23
N THR A 17 -1.45 3.99 -6.95
CA THR A 17 -2.43 3.85 -5.88
C THR A 17 -3.35 5.07 -5.81
N VAL A 18 -2.79 6.29 -5.81
CA VAL A 18 -3.61 7.53 -5.84
C VAL A 18 -4.54 7.53 -7.05
N TYR A 19 -4.02 7.21 -8.24
CA TYR A 19 -4.82 7.12 -9.46
C TYR A 19 -5.98 6.11 -9.34
N PHE A 20 -5.74 4.91 -8.81
CA PHE A 20 -6.77 3.87 -8.67
C PHE A 20 -7.85 4.21 -7.65
N TYR A 21 -7.53 5.02 -6.64
CA TYR A 21 -8.51 5.52 -5.67
C TYR A 21 -9.36 6.65 -6.25
N LEU A 22 -8.74 7.54 -7.04
CA LEU A 22 -9.44 8.70 -7.61
C LEU A 22 -10.16 8.41 -8.93
N ARG A 23 -9.87 7.28 -9.60
CA ARG A 23 -10.59 6.92 -10.82
C ARG A 23 -12.09 6.70 -10.52
N PRO A 24 -12.99 7.03 -11.45
CA PRO A 24 -14.42 6.74 -11.30
C PRO A 24 -14.69 5.27 -11.00
N GLY A 25 -15.63 5.01 -10.10
CA GLY A 25 -16.13 3.67 -9.83
C GLY A 25 -16.94 3.14 -11.02
N ALA A 26 -17.06 1.82 -11.11
CA ALA A 26 -18.05 1.21 -11.98
C ALA A 26 -19.44 1.31 -11.30
N PRO A 27 -20.51 1.65 -12.03
CA PRO A 27 -21.86 1.78 -11.48
C PRO A 27 -22.47 0.46 -10.98
N ARG A 28 -21.79 -0.67 -11.20
CA ARG A 28 -22.15 -2.00 -10.68
C ARG A 28 -20.89 -2.71 -10.22
N PHE A 29 -20.65 -2.80 -8.92
CA PHE A 29 -19.66 -3.71 -8.38
C PHE A 29 -20.31 -4.90 -7.68
N ALA A 30 -19.79 -6.09 -8.00
CA ALA A 30 -20.03 -7.30 -7.24
C ALA A 30 -19.53 -7.10 -5.81
N VAL A 31 -20.43 -7.24 -4.83
CA VAL A 31 -20.14 -7.13 -3.41
C VAL A 31 -18.91 -8.00 -3.06
N GLY A 32 -17.86 -7.40 -2.49
CA GLY A 32 -16.66 -8.10 -2.00
C GLY A 32 -15.39 -8.00 -2.86
N SER A 33 -15.49 -7.72 -4.18
CA SER A 33 -14.29 -7.62 -5.04
C SER A 33 -13.38 -6.44 -4.68
N ASP A 34 -13.95 -5.36 -4.14
CA ASP A 34 -13.21 -4.14 -3.80
C ASP A 34 -12.26 -4.40 -2.61
N LYS A 35 -12.75 -5.08 -1.56
CA LYS A 35 -11.98 -5.35 -0.32
C LYS A 35 -10.69 -6.13 -0.57
N PHE A 36 -10.75 -7.09 -1.49
CA PHE A 36 -9.59 -7.87 -1.88
C PHE A 36 -8.54 -7.02 -2.61
N LEU A 37 -8.97 -6.07 -3.45
CA LEU A 37 -8.06 -5.16 -4.15
C LEU A 37 -7.35 -4.20 -3.16
N HIS A 38 -8.09 -3.70 -2.17
CA HIS A 38 -7.54 -2.91 -1.07
C HIS A 38 -6.42 -3.67 -0.34
N PHE A 39 -6.71 -4.91 0.04
CA PHE A 39 -5.74 -5.78 0.68
C PHE A 39 -4.50 -6.04 -0.18
N VAL A 40 -4.70 -6.57 -1.40
CA VAL A 40 -3.60 -6.98 -2.28
C VAL A 40 -2.74 -5.78 -2.70
N GLY A 41 -3.37 -4.65 -3.01
CA GLY A 41 -2.65 -3.41 -3.35
C GLY A 41 -1.70 -2.99 -2.24
N PHE A 42 -2.18 -2.91 -1.01
CA PHE A 42 -1.35 -2.55 0.13
C PHE A 42 -0.38 -3.65 0.56
N PHE A 43 -0.69 -4.93 0.31
CA PHE A 43 0.23 -6.05 0.50
C PHE A 43 1.52 -5.88 -0.31
N PHE A 44 1.40 -5.54 -1.59
CA PHE A 44 2.57 -5.22 -2.41
C PHE A 44 3.29 -3.96 -1.93
N GLY A 45 2.55 -2.97 -1.42
CA GLY A 45 3.14 -1.79 -0.76
C GLY A 45 4.02 -2.16 0.44
N GLY A 46 3.53 -3.05 1.31
CA GLY A 46 4.27 -3.57 2.46
C GLY A 46 5.52 -4.34 2.04
N LEU A 47 5.42 -5.23 1.04
CA LEU A 47 6.58 -5.92 0.47
C LEU A 47 7.62 -4.97 -0.11
N LEU A 48 7.17 -3.93 -0.82
CA LEU A 48 8.06 -2.92 -1.38
C LEU A 48 8.76 -2.11 -0.28
N PHE A 49 8.08 -1.83 0.84
CA PHE A 49 8.67 -1.16 1.99
C PHE A 49 9.75 -2.01 2.68
N LEU A 50 9.50 -3.31 2.80
CA LEU A 50 10.51 -4.26 3.28
C LEU A 50 11.72 -4.30 2.35
N LEU A 51 11.49 -4.30 1.03
CA LEU A 51 12.56 -4.26 0.05
C LEU A 51 13.38 -2.98 0.20
N CYS A 52 12.73 -1.81 0.29
CA CYS A 52 13.36 -0.52 0.60
C CYS A 52 14.25 -0.60 1.85
N SER A 53 13.77 -1.27 2.91
CA SER A 53 14.52 -1.44 4.16
C SER A 53 15.73 -2.38 3.97
N LYS A 54 15.56 -3.50 3.26
CA LYS A 54 16.62 -4.49 3.01
C LYS A 54 17.78 -3.94 2.18
N ILE A 55 17.49 -3.10 1.18
CA ILE A 55 18.52 -2.49 0.32
C ILE A 55 18.98 -1.11 0.80
N GLU A 56 18.68 -0.78 2.07
CA GLU A 56 19.09 0.44 2.75
C GLU A 56 18.76 1.74 1.98
N VAL A 57 17.55 1.84 1.44
CA VAL A 57 17.04 3.12 0.93
C VAL A 57 16.94 4.09 2.12
N LYS A 58 17.65 5.22 2.04
CA LYS A 58 17.72 6.24 3.11
C LYS A 58 17.06 7.54 2.67
N GLY A 59 16.78 8.40 3.65
CA GLY A 59 16.31 9.77 3.43
C GLY A 59 14.82 9.89 3.10
N LEU A 60 14.48 10.98 2.41
CA LEU A 60 13.12 11.43 2.18
C LEU A 60 12.22 10.35 1.56
N ILE A 61 12.71 9.62 0.56
CA ILE A 61 11.88 8.63 -0.14
C ILE A 61 11.35 7.53 0.80
N ARG A 62 12.17 7.04 1.73
CA ARG A 62 11.74 6.00 2.68
C ARG A 62 10.72 6.56 3.67
N ILE A 63 10.94 7.79 4.15
CA ILE A 63 10.04 8.48 5.08
C ILE A 63 8.70 8.73 4.38
N SER A 64 8.71 9.30 3.18
CA SER A 64 7.50 9.56 2.39
C SER A 64 6.74 8.26 2.10
N PHE A 65 7.44 7.18 1.73
CA PHE A 65 6.79 5.89 1.47
C PHE A 65 6.19 5.27 2.73
N PHE A 66 6.88 5.36 3.87
CA PHE A 66 6.33 4.92 5.15
C PHE A 66 5.10 5.75 5.55
N LEU A 67 5.17 7.08 5.45
CA LEU A 67 4.03 7.95 5.72
C LEU A 67 2.86 7.66 4.77
N PHE A 68 3.15 7.34 3.51
CA PHE A 68 2.12 6.91 2.57
C PHE A 68 1.43 5.62 3.02
N LEU A 69 2.15 4.62 3.53
CA LEU A 69 1.54 3.39 4.04
C LEU A 69 0.76 3.61 5.35
N VAL A 70 1.19 4.55 6.20
CA VAL A 70 0.54 4.82 7.49
C VAL A 70 -0.68 5.72 7.35
N ILE A 71 -0.57 6.82 6.61
CA ILE A 71 -1.60 7.86 6.50
C ILE A 71 -2.44 7.68 5.24
N GLY A 72 -1.85 7.11 4.17
CA GLY A 72 -2.49 6.91 2.88
C GLY A 72 -3.79 6.12 2.94
N PRO A 73 -3.89 4.96 3.64
CA PRO A 73 -5.15 4.22 3.76
C PRO A 73 -6.34 5.09 4.15
N THR A 74 -6.17 5.97 5.16
CA THR A 74 -7.21 6.87 5.62
C THR A 74 -7.46 7.99 4.61
N VAL A 75 -6.40 8.69 4.19
CA VAL A 75 -6.54 9.86 3.30
C VAL A 75 -7.13 9.45 1.95
N LEU A 76 -6.64 8.37 1.35
CA LEU A 76 -7.12 7.88 0.07
C LEU A 76 -8.60 7.49 0.13
N GLU A 77 -9.04 6.87 1.24
CA GLU A 77 -10.44 6.51 1.42
C GLU A 77 -11.35 7.74 1.53
N TYR A 78 -10.92 8.76 2.29
CA TYR A 78 -11.65 10.03 2.32
C TYR A 78 -11.67 10.71 0.96
N LEU A 79 -10.59 10.64 0.18
CA LEU A 79 -10.53 11.24 -1.15
C LEU A 79 -11.44 10.55 -2.17
N GLN A 80 -11.86 9.30 -1.91
CA GLN A 80 -12.79 8.60 -2.81
C GLN A 80 -14.12 9.35 -2.98
N ILE A 81 -14.57 10.13 -1.99
CA ILE A 81 -15.82 10.91 -2.08
C ILE A 81 -15.79 11.95 -3.22
N LEU A 82 -14.60 12.31 -3.69
CA LEU A 82 -14.42 13.24 -4.81
C LEU A 82 -14.57 12.56 -6.18
N SER A 83 -14.63 11.23 -6.21
CA SER A 83 -14.71 10.43 -7.43
C SER A 83 -16.15 9.97 -7.70
N PRO A 84 -16.66 10.11 -8.94
CA PRO A 84 -17.99 9.61 -9.30
C PRO A 84 -18.12 8.11 -9.04
N TYR A 85 -19.28 7.70 -8.50
CA TYR A 85 -19.61 6.28 -8.21
C TYR A 85 -18.68 5.58 -7.22
N ARG A 86 -17.92 6.36 -6.43
CA ARG A 86 -17.18 5.87 -5.27
C ARG A 86 -17.85 6.34 -3.99
N HIS A 87 -17.71 5.56 -2.94
CA HIS A 87 -18.24 5.85 -1.63
C HIS A 87 -17.17 5.54 -0.59
N PHE A 88 -17.15 6.34 0.47
CA PHE A 88 -16.31 6.04 1.62
C PHE A 88 -16.78 4.75 2.29
N ASP A 89 -15.85 3.83 2.55
CA ASP A 89 -16.09 2.65 3.37
C ASP A 89 -14.94 2.43 4.37
N ALA A 90 -15.26 2.54 5.66
CA ALA A 90 -14.29 2.34 6.74
C ALA A 90 -13.70 0.92 6.76
N VAL A 91 -14.40 -0.07 6.18
CA VAL A 91 -13.88 -1.44 6.07
C VAL A 91 -12.71 -1.49 5.08
N ASP A 92 -12.71 -0.67 4.02
CA ASP A 92 -11.57 -0.61 3.07
C ASP A 92 -10.29 -0.12 3.73
N ILE A 93 -10.42 0.83 4.66
CA ILE A 93 -9.29 1.29 5.49
C ILE A 93 -8.67 0.11 6.25
N ALA A 94 -9.50 -0.75 6.85
CA ALA A 94 -9.03 -1.93 7.56
C ALA A 94 -8.30 -2.91 6.62
N PHE A 95 -8.86 -3.20 5.44
CA PHE A 95 -8.21 -4.08 4.46
C PHE A 95 -6.89 -3.50 3.93
N ASN A 96 -6.80 -2.18 3.74
CA ASN A 96 -5.53 -1.53 3.40
C ASN A 96 -4.47 -1.71 4.49
N TYR A 97 -4.83 -1.46 5.75
CA TYR A 97 -3.90 -1.63 6.89
C TYR A 97 -3.46 -3.08 7.04
N LEU A 98 -4.40 -4.03 7.02
CA LEU A 98 -4.08 -5.46 7.03
C LEU A 98 -3.18 -5.83 5.85
N GLY A 99 -3.48 -5.27 4.68
CA GLY A 99 -2.70 -5.44 3.45
C GLY A 99 -1.23 -5.19 3.68
N TRP A 100 -0.83 -3.99 4.12
CA TRP A 100 0.60 -3.69 4.27
C TRP A 100 1.22 -4.19 5.58
N MET A 101 0.46 -4.26 6.67
CA MET A 101 1.00 -4.67 7.98
C MET A 101 1.33 -6.16 8.03
N ILE A 102 0.47 -7.03 7.48
CA ILE A 102 0.70 -8.48 7.48
C ILE A 102 2.07 -8.88 6.90
N PRO A 103 2.43 -8.50 5.65
CA PRO A 103 3.74 -8.85 5.11
C PRO A 103 4.85 -8.21 5.92
N VAL A 104 4.71 -6.94 6.34
CA VAL A 104 5.74 -6.27 7.16
C VAL A 104 6.01 -7.03 8.46
N LEU A 105 4.97 -7.44 9.18
CA LEU A 105 5.10 -8.16 10.45
C LEU A 105 5.66 -9.57 10.24
N ILE A 106 5.11 -10.34 9.31
CA ILE A 106 5.55 -11.72 9.03
C ILE A 106 7.02 -11.75 8.64
N PHE A 107 7.43 -10.95 7.64
CA PHE A 107 8.80 -10.98 7.16
C PHE A 107 9.78 -10.34 8.16
N SER A 108 9.37 -9.31 8.91
CA SER A 108 10.21 -8.78 9.99
C SER A 108 10.43 -9.81 11.10
N PHE A 109 9.41 -10.59 11.44
CA PHE A 109 9.53 -11.69 12.39
C PHE A 109 10.47 -12.79 11.86
N ILE A 110 10.30 -13.22 10.61
CA ILE A 110 11.17 -14.22 9.96
C ILE A 110 12.63 -13.76 9.93
N TRP A 111 12.89 -12.49 9.56
CA TRP A 111 14.24 -11.94 9.53
C TRP A 111 14.90 -11.91 10.91
N ARG A 112 14.14 -11.59 11.96
CA ARG A 112 14.67 -11.54 13.33
C ARG A 112 14.87 -12.92 13.95
N SER A 113 14.00 -13.87 13.62
CA SER A 113 14.03 -15.22 14.20
C SER A 113 15.13 -16.11 13.62
N LYS A 114 15.93 -15.64 12.64
CA LYS A 114 16.98 -16.44 11.97
C LYS A 114 16.48 -17.78 11.44
N LEU A 115 15.17 -17.95 11.23
CA LEU A 115 14.55 -19.20 10.77
C LEU A 115 15.06 -19.68 9.38
N PHE A 116 15.86 -18.86 8.70
CA PHE A 116 16.53 -19.17 7.43
C PHE A 116 17.99 -18.67 7.37
N SER A 117 18.68 -18.56 8.52
CA SER A 117 20.12 -18.27 8.60
C SER A 117 20.91 -19.47 9.10
#